data_AF-A0A367G3G4-F1
#
_entry.id   AF-A0A367G3G4-F1
#
_cell.length_a   1.000
_cell.length_b   1.000
_cell.length_c   1.000
_cell.angle_alpha   90.00
_cell.angle_beta   90.00
_cell.angle_gamma   90.00
#
_symmetry.space_group_name_H-M   'P 1'
#
loop_
_entity.id
_entity.type
_entity.pdbx_description
1 polymer ?
#
loop_
_entity_poly.entity_id
_entity_poly.type
_entity_poly.pdbx_seq_one_letter_code
_entity_poly.pdbx_strand_id
1 'polypeptide(L)'
;MSGFHEVGRNLEIKQKIESAVVKTIESVPEKVLKPEHIETRNQKWEGQTYPGTDVSYRKSVFVQDGRLKEGVFPKFSPVFETTLPKDMRQMSDVAQFKYCTDSLADYALRHPEFAEKFNKTQLEQIFGKNPTIDGYTWHHTEHPGKMQLVDRTIHDSCRHTGGRNIWGGGTECR
;
A
#
# COMPACT_ATOMS: atom_id res chain seq x y z
N MET A 1 14.16 -43.96 9.51
CA MET A 1 14.80 -43.19 10.61
C MET A 1 15.12 -41.73 10.25
N SER A 2 14.66 -41.18 9.12
CA SER A 2 15.03 -39.82 8.67
C SER A 2 14.13 -38.68 9.18
N GLY A 3 12.84 -38.93 9.41
CA GLY A 3 11.87 -37.86 9.74
C GLY A 3 12.05 -37.20 11.11
N PHE A 4 12.45 -37.95 12.14
CA PHE A 4 12.67 -37.38 13.49
C PHE A 4 13.88 -36.45 13.56
N HIS A 5 14.91 -36.71 12.75
CA HIS A 5 16.15 -35.91 12.68
C HIS A 5 15.98 -34.58 11.93
N GLU A 6 14.95 -34.49 11.08
CA GLU A 6 14.61 -33.29 10.31
C GLU A 6 13.72 -32.33 11.12
N VAL A 7 12.77 -32.88 11.89
CA VAL A 7 11.93 -32.09 12.81
C VAL A 7 12.75 -31.45 13.92
N GLY A 8 13.71 -32.18 14.52
CA GLY A 8 14.61 -31.64 15.54
C GLY A 8 15.48 -30.48 15.03
N ARG A 9 16.03 -30.60 13.81
CA ARG A 9 16.80 -29.53 13.16
C ARG A 9 15.96 -28.27 12.87
N ASN A 10 14.72 -28.44 12.41
CA ASN A 10 13.83 -27.32 12.14
C ASN A 10 13.44 -26.54 13.40
N LEU A 11 13.27 -27.24 14.54
CA LEU A 11 12.99 -26.59 15.82
C LEU A 11 14.19 -25.79 16.33
N GLU A 12 15.39 -26.34 16.21
CA GLU A 12 16.62 -25.67 16.63
C GLU A 12 16.92 -24.42 15.78
N ILE A 13 16.64 -24.48 14.47
CA ILE A 13 16.74 -23.33 13.57
C ILE A 13 15.75 -22.23 13.96
N LYS A 14 14.48 -22.58 14.25
CA LYS A 14 13.48 -21.60 14.72
C LYS A 14 13.92 -20.90 16.01
N GLN A 15 14.39 -21.64 16.99
CA GLN A 15 14.87 -21.08 18.26
C GLN A 15 16.07 -20.15 18.06
N LYS A 16 17.00 -20.48 17.16
CA LYS A 16 18.13 -19.61 16.82
C LYS A 16 17.68 -18.33 16.13
N ILE A 17 16.71 -18.41 15.22
CA ILE A 17 16.11 -17.24 14.56
C ILE A 17 15.41 -16.35 15.57
N GLU A 18 14.55 -16.91 16.43
CA GLU A 18 13.83 -16.16 17.47
C GLU A 18 14.80 -15.47 18.43
N SER A 19 15.82 -16.18 18.91
CA SER A 19 16.84 -15.60 19.79
C SER A 19 17.63 -14.48 19.12
N ALA A 20 17.98 -14.63 17.84
CA ALA A 20 18.66 -13.59 17.06
C ALA A 20 17.77 -12.36 16.86
N VAL A 21 16.47 -12.56 16.57
CA VAL A 21 15.50 -11.46 16.44
C VAL A 21 15.36 -10.71 17.76
N VAL A 22 15.19 -11.40 18.89
CA VAL A 22 15.07 -10.78 20.21
C VAL A 22 16.32 -9.97 20.57
N LYS A 23 17.51 -10.57 20.44
CA LYS A 23 18.78 -9.85 20.68
C LYS A 23 18.95 -8.62 19.79
N THR A 24 18.51 -8.73 18.54
CA THR A 24 18.56 -7.60 17.61
C THR A 24 17.64 -6.48 18.11
N ILE A 25 16.40 -6.79 18.49
CA ILE A 25 15.43 -5.82 19.04
C ILE A 25 15.95 -5.15 20.32
N GLU A 26 16.51 -5.92 21.25
CA GLU A 26 17.08 -5.40 22.51
C GLU A 26 18.29 -4.48 22.28
N SER A 27 19.05 -4.72 21.19
CA SER A 27 20.22 -3.92 20.84
C SER A 27 19.88 -2.63 20.08
N VAL A 28 18.64 -2.47 19.60
CA VAL A 28 18.20 -1.26 18.89
C VAL A 28 17.93 -0.16 19.92
N PRO A 29 18.63 0.99 19.86
CA PRO A 29 18.39 2.09 20.79
C PRO A 29 16.93 2.57 20.69
N GLU A 30 16.25 2.83 21.81
CA GLU A 30 14.87 3.37 21.83
C GLU A 30 14.68 4.63 20.96
N LYS A 31 15.73 5.44 20.80
CA LYS A 31 15.74 6.60 19.89
C LYS A 31 15.54 6.24 18.42
N VAL A 32 15.90 5.02 18.01
CA VAL A 32 15.70 4.49 16.64
C VAL A 32 14.25 4.01 16.45
N LEU A 33 13.50 3.76 17.53
CA LEU A 33 12.09 3.34 17.48
C LEU A 33 11.11 4.52 17.42
N LYS A 34 11.56 5.76 17.55
CA LYS A 34 10.68 6.94 17.40
C LYS A 34 10.51 7.25 15.91
N PRO A 35 9.27 7.24 15.37
CA PRO A 35 9.05 7.60 13.98
C PRO A 35 9.45 9.05 13.72
N GLU A 36 10.10 9.30 12.59
CA GLU A 36 10.32 10.65 12.06
C GLU A 36 8.98 11.20 11.56
N HIS A 37 8.51 12.30 12.16
CA HIS A 37 7.28 12.95 11.72
C HIS A 37 7.48 13.65 10.38
N ILE A 38 6.60 13.40 9.43
CA ILE A 38 6.53 14.14 8.17
C ILE A 38 5.27 14.97 8.10
N GLU A 39 5.42 16.23 7.67
CA GLU A 39 4.29 17.10 7.42
C GLU A 39 3.49 16.58 6.22
N THR A 40 2.22 16.24 6.45
CA THR A 40 1.31 15.80 5.41
C THR A 40 0.22 16.83 5.15
N ARG A 41 -0.16 16.94 3.88
CA ARG A 41 -1.28 17.79 3.50
C ARG A 41 -2.54 17.35 4.23
N ASN A 42 -3.28 18.32 4.75
CA ASN A 42 -4.52 18.11 5.49
C ASN A 42 -4.35 17.36 6.82
N GLN A 43 -3.14 17.30 7.40
CA GLN A 43 -2.91 16.68 8.71
C GLN A 43 -3.73 17.26 9.86
N LYS A 44 -4.18 18.52 9.74
CA LYS A 44 -5.13 19.16 10.68
C LYS A 44 -6.45 18.40 10.87
N TRP A 45 -6.79 17.50 9.95
CA TRP A 45 -7.98 16.64 10.03
C TRP A 45 -7.72 15.34 10.81
N GLU A 46 -6.56 15.17 11.45
CA GLU A 46 -6.26 14.00 12.28
C GLU A 46 -7.42 13.68 13.24
N GLY A 47 -7.86 12.42 13.22
CA GLY A 47 -8.97 11.93 14.06
C GLY A 47 -10.36 12.28 13.52
N GLN A 48 -10.47 13.12 12.49
CA GLN A 48 -11.74 13.59 11.94
C GLN A 48 -12.06 12.93 10.58
N THR A 49 -13.32 13.03 10.18
CA THR A 49 -13.80 12.68 8.83
C THR A 49 -13.82 13.94 7.98
N TYR A 50 -13.36 13.84 6.74
CA TYR A 50 -13.33 14.98 5.83
C TYR A 50 -14.77 15.40 5.47
N PRO A 51 -15.13 16.69 5.52
CA PRO A 51 -16.50 17.12 5.31
C PRO A 51 -17.06 16.67 3.95
N GLY A 52 -18.26 16.09 3.97
CA GLY A 52 -18.95 15.62 2.76
C GLY A 52 -18.47 14.26 2.23
N THR A 53 -17.60 13.56 2.95
CA THR A 53 -17.17 12.19 2.60
C THR A 53 -17.21 11.27 3.82
N ASP A 54 -16.94 9.99 3.62
CA ASP A 54 -16.73 8.97 4.65
C ASP A 54 -15.23 8.78 4.99
N VAL A 55 -14.34 9.56 4.35
CA VAL A 55 -12.90 9.39 4.46
C VAL A 55 -12.37 10.08 5.71
N SER A 56 -11.75 9.28 6.57
CA SER A 56 -11.20 9.75 7.82
C SER A 56 -9.67 9.94 7.74
N TYR A 57 -9.15 11.01 8.31
CA TYR A 57 -7.71 11.27 8.36
C TYR A 57 -7.15 10.67 9.66
N ARG A 58 -6.16 9.77 9.54
CA ARG A 58 -5.61 9.03 10.67
C ARG A 58 -4.09 9.05 10.63
N LYS A 59 -3.48 9.08 11.81
CA LYS A 59 -2.05 8.85 11.95
C LYS A 59 -1.71 7.45 11.42
N SER A 60 -0.61 7.36 10.69
CA SER A 60 -0.06 6.11 10.18
C SER A 60 1.44 6.12 10.38
N VAL A 61 1.97 4.97 10.77
CA VAL A 61 3.41 4.73 10.95
C VAL A 61 3.84 3.72 9.89
N PHE A 62 4.89 4.04 9.15
CA PHE A 62 5.36 3.23 8.02
C PHE A 62 6.87 3.29 7.89
N VAL A 63 7.45 2.30 7.21
CA VAL A 63 8.88 2.25 6.93
C VAL A 63 9.14 2.77 5.52
N GLN A 64 10.04 3.73 5.41
CA GLN A 64 10.54 4.24 4.15
C GLN A 64 12.06 4.38 4.22
N ASP A 65 12.77 3.82 3.23
CA ASP A 65 14.24 3.87 3.14
C ASP A 65 14.94 3.42 4.43
N GLY A 66 14.39 2.38 5.08
CA GLY A 66 14.90 1.80 6.31
C GLY A 66 14.63 2.63 7.57
N ARG A 67 13.89 3.74 7.47
CA ARG A 67 13.52 4.60 8.60
C ARG A 67 12.03 4.51 8.90
N LEU A 68 11.70 4.53 10.19
CA LEU A 68 10.32 4.63 10.65
C LEU A 68 9.86 6.08 10.49
N LYS A 69 8.75 6.30 9.80
CA LYS A 69 8.13 7.60 9.60
C LYS A 69 6.70 7.59 10.11
N GLU A 70 6.20 8.74 10.50
CA GLU A 70 4.79 8.93 10.82
C GLU A 70 4.21 10.17 10.14
N GLY A 71 2.92 10.10 9.80
CA GLY A 71 2.17 11.22 9.23
C GLY A 71 0.67 10.94 9.29
N VAL A 72 -0.13 11.90 8.84
CA VAL A 72 -1.60 11.78 8.84
C VAL A 72 -2.11 11.61 7.41
N PHE A 73 -2.86 10.54 7.15
CA PHE A 73 -3.30 10.16 5.80
C PHE A 73 -4.80 9.87 5.76
N PRO A 74 -5.46 10.09 4.61
CA PRO A 74 -6.82 9.64 4.41
C PRO A 74 -6.87 8.10 4.44
N LYS A 75 -7.88 7.56 5.11
CA LYS A 75 -8.22 6.15 5.08
C LYS A 75 -9.40 5.97 4.13
N PHE A 76 -9.08 5.65 2.88
CA PHE A 76 -10.06 5.31 1.86
C PHE A 76 -10.64 3.91 2.06
N SER A 77 -11.80 3.67 1.45
CA SER A 77 -12.42 2.35 1.32
C SER A 77 -12.10 1.80 -0.08
N PRO A 78 -10.95 1.12 -0.29
CA PRO A 78 -10.56 0.64 -1.60
C PRO A 78 -11.48 -0.49 -2.08
N VAL A 79 -11.76 -0.53 -3.37
CA VAL A 79 -12.45 -1.68 -4.00
C VAL A 79 -11.47 -2.82 -4.27
N PHE A 80 -10.19 -2.51 -4.40
CA PHE A 80 -9.10 -3.46 -4.59
C PHE A 80 -7.76 -2.90 -4.10
N GLU A 81 -6.88 -3.77 -3.62
CA GLU A 81 -5.52 -3.41 -3.20
C GLU A 81 -4.51 -4.34 -3.88
N THR A 82 -3.34 -3.81 -4.23
CA THR A 82 -2.20 -4.60 -4.71
C THR A 82 -0.89 -3.97 -4.25
N THR A 83 0.23 -4.66 -4.49
CA THR A 83 1.57 -4.18 -4.16
C THR A 83 2.47 -4.19 -5.39
N LEU A 84 3.03 -3.03 -5.72
CA LEU A 84 4.04 -2.90 -6.76
C LEU A 84 5.35 -3.60 -6.35
N PRO A 85 5.98 -4.35 -7.27
CA PRO A 85 7.33 -4.85 -7.08
C PRO A 85 8.31 -3.67 -7.02
N LYS A 86 9.47 -3.87 -6.37
CA LYS A 86 10.40 -2.79 -6.01
C LYS A 86 10.89 -1.99 -7.23
N ASP A 87 11.18 -2.69 -8.32
CA ASP A 87 11.63 -2.14 -9.60
C ASP A 87 10.57 -1.27 -10.30
N MET A 88 9.28 -1.49 -10.03
CA MET A 88 8.21 -0.68 -10.58
C MET A 88 7.89 0.58 -9.76
N ARG A 89 8.37 0.70 -8.52
CA ARG A 89 7.99 1.82 -7.63
C ARG A 89 8.43 3.20 -8.10
N GLN A 90 9.46 3.27 -8.95
CA GLN A 90 9.95 4.52 -9.53
C GLN A 90 9.56 4.73 -11.00
N MET A 91 8.68 3.88 -11.54
CA MET A 91 8.19 4.01 -12.90
C MET A 91 7.09 5.09 -13.02
N SER A 92 6.71 5.41 -14.26
CA SER A 92 5.64 6.38 -14.51
C SER A 92 4.29 5.95 -13.93
N ASP A 93 3.39 6.91 -13.67
CA ASP A 93 2.03 6.59 -13.21
C ASP A 93 1.34 5.62 -14.19
N VAL A 94 1.50 5.85 -15.50
CA VAL A 94 0.94 4.96 -16.54
C VAL A 94 1.45 3.53 -16.40
N ALA A 95 2.76 3.32 -16.20
CA ALA A 95 3.34 1.99 -16.07
C ALA A 95 2.89 1.28 -14.78
N GLN A 96 2.89 2.01 -13.66
CA GLN A 96 2.42 1.48 -12.37
C GLN A 96 0.94 1.14 -12.40
N PHE A 97 0.11 2.01 -12.96
CA PHE A 97 -1.33 1.80 -13.03
C PHE A 97 -1.67 0.66 -13.96
N LYS A 98 -0.96 0.51 -15.09
CA LYS A 98 -1.11 -0.66 -15.95
C LYS A 98 -0.82 -1.96 -15.21
N TYR A 99 0.27 -2.03 -14.44
CA TYR A 99 0.58 -3.20 -13.60
C TYR A 99 -0.52 -3.48 -12.58
N CYS A 100 -1.01 -2.44 -11.92
CA CYS A 100 -2.06 -2.59 -10.92
C CYS A 100 -3.37 -3.07 -11.55
N THR A 101 -3.74 -2.55 -12.72
CA THR A 101 -4.91 -3.02 -13.48
C THR A 101 -4.73 -4.46 -13.95
N ASP A 102 -3.52 -4.88 -14.34
CA ASP A 102 -3.24 -6.27 -14.68
C ASP A 102 -3.49 -7.21 -13.48
N SER A 103 -2.99 -6.81 -12.29
CA SER A 103 -3.24 -7.54 -11.04
C SER A 103 -4.74 -7.65 -10.71
N LEU A 104 -5.49 -6.56 -10.96
CA LEU A 104 -6.94 -6.52 -10.77
C LEU A 104 -7.66 -7.44 -11.77
N ALA A 105 -7.24 -7.45 -13.04
CA ALA A 105 -7.80 -8.30 -14.08
C ALA A 105 -7.59 -9.78 -13.75
N ASP A 106 -6.38 -10.16 -13.36
CA ASP A 106 -6.04 -11.53 -12.93
C ASP A 106 -6.88 -11.97 -11.73
N TYR A 107 -7.17 -11.07 -10.79
CA TYR A 107 -8.03 -11.36 -9.65
C TYR A 107 -9.49 -11.52 -10.08
N ALA A 108 -10.03 -10.57 -10.85
CA ALA A 108 -11.41 -10.59 -11.32
C ALA A 108 -11.71 -11.83 -12.19
N LEU A 109 -10.74 -12.29 -12.98
CA LEU A 109 -10.87 -13.52 -13.76
C LEU A 109 -11.02 -14.78 -12.88
N ARG A 110 -10.34 -14.82 -11.73
CA ARG A 110 -10.39 -15.94 -10.77
C ARG A 110 -11.56 -15.86 -9.80
N HIS A 111 -12.20 -14.70 -9.71
CA HIS A 111 -13.28 -14.39 -8.77
C HIS A 111 -14.43 -13.69 -9.50
N PRO A 112 -15.26 -14.41 -10.28
CA PRO A 112 -16.36 -13.82 -11.04
C PRO A 112 -17.34 -13.01 -10.18
N GLU A 113 -17.60 -13.44 -8.95
CA GLU A 113 -18.44 -12.74 -7.97
C GLU A 113 -17.87 -11.38 -7.57
N PHE A 114 -16.54 -11.24 -7.59
CA PHE A 114 -15.89 -9.95 -7.34
C PHE A 114 -16.04 -9.03 -8.55
N ALA A 115 -16.02 -9.58 -9.77
CA ALA A 115 -16.17 -8.82 -11.00
C ALA A 115 -17.54 -8.13 -11.10
N GLU A 116 -18.58 -8.64 -10.44
CA GLU A 116 -19.92 -8.05 -10.38
C GLU A 116 -19.96 -6.63 -9.77
N LYS A 117 -18.91 -6.22 -9.06
CA LYS A 117 -18.75 -4.86 -8.54
C LYS A 117 -18.56 -3.81 -9.65
N PHE A 118 -18.16 -4.24 -10.85
CA PHE A 118 -17.84 -3.38 -11.96
C PHE A 118 -18.90 -3.46 -13.06
N ASN A 119 -19.20 -2.32 -13.69
CA ASN A 119 -20.07 -2.30 -14.85
C ASN A 119 -19.33 -2.79 -16.12
N LYS A 120 -20.08 -3.00 -17.21
CA LYS A 120 -19.52 -3.51 -18.49
C LYS A 120 -18.32 -2.70 -18.99
N THR A 121 -18.41 -1.37 -19.00
CA THR A 121 -17.32 -0.49 -19.46
C THR A 121 -16.08 -0.63 -18.59
N GLN A 122 -16.26 -0.69 -17.27
CA GLN A 122 -15.15 -0.88 -16.33
C GLN A 122 -14.50 -2.26 -16.51
N LEU A 123 -15.27 -3.32 -16.73
CA LEU A 123 -14.73 -4.65 -17.02
C LEU A 123 -13.93 -4.67 -18.33
N GLU A 124 -14.41 -4.00 -19.38
CA GLU A 124 -13.64 -3.84 -20.63
C GLU A 124 -12.31 -3.13 -20.40
N GLN A 125 -12.28 -2.08 -19.56
CA GLN A 125 -11.05 -1.37 -19.20
C GLN A 125 -10.10 -2.23 -18.34
N ILE A 126 -10.65 -2.99 -17.40
CA ILE A 126 -9.89 -3.89 -16.53
C ILE A 126 -9.23 -5.00 -17.35
N PHE A 127 -10.01 -5.75 -18.13
CA PHE A 127 -9.49 -6.84 -18.97
C PHE A 127 -8.67 -6.34 -20.17
N GLY A 128 -8.91 -5.11 -20.62
CA GLY A 128 -8.06 -4.39 -21.57
C GLY A 128 -6.72 -3.90 -20.98
N LYS A 129 -6.52 -4.05 -19.67
CA LYS A 129 -5.33 -3.60 -18.92
C LYS A 129 -5.08 -2.10 -19.10
N ASN A 130 -6.16 -1.31 -19.06
CA ASN A 130 -6.09 0.14 -19.16
C ASN A 130 -5.55 0.74 -17.84
N PRO A 131 -4.66 1.75 -17.89
CA PRO A 131 -4.17 2.41 -16.69
C PRO A 131 -5.25 3.19 -15.94
N THR A 132 -6.36 3.51 -16.61
CA THR A 132 -7.50 4.24 -16.06
C THR A 132 -8.77 3.42 -16.18
N ILE A 133 -9.58 3.45 -15.13
CA ILE A 133 -10.89 2.80 -15.05
C ILE A 133 -11.91 3.89 -14.71
N ASP A 134 -13.04 3.93 -15.40
CA ASP A 134 -14.06 4.96 -15.23
C ASP A 134 -14.58 4.98 -13.79
N GLY A 135 -14.65 6.19 -13.20
CA GLY A 135 -15.05 6.40 -11.81
C GLY A 135 -13.96 6.09 -10.77
N TYR A 136 -12.86 5.43 -11.14
CA TYR A 136 -11.81 5.04 -10.22
C TYR A 136 -10.46 5.67 -10.54
N THR A 137 -9.57 5.65 -9.54
CA THR A 137 -8.16 5.99 -9.70
C THR A 137 -7.30 5.11 -8.80
N TRP A 138 -6.10 4.81 -9.27
CA TRP A 138 -5.08 4.19 -8.44
C TRP A 138 -4.48 5.24 -7.51
N HIS A 139 -4.54 4.95 -6.21
CA HIS A 139 -4.02 5.77 -5.12
C HIS A 139 -2.75 5.13 -4.56
N HIS A 140 -1.65 5.90 -4.53
CA HIS A 140 -0.43 5.53 -3.82
C HIS A 140 -0.61 5.79 -2.32
N THR A 141 -0.55 4.74 -1.51
CA THR A 141 -0.61 4.88 -0.05
C THR A 141 0.71 5.35 0.55
N GLU A 142 0.73 5.70 1.83
CA GLU A 142 1.95 5.99 2.59
C GLU A 142 2.92 4.80 2.65
N HIS A 143 2.43 3.57 2.46
CA HIS A 143 3.25 2.37 2.52
C HIS A 143 3.91 2.08 1.16
N PRO A 144 5.26 2.00 1.08
CA PRO A 144 5.96 1.81 -0.19
C PRO A 144 5.48 0.63 -1.02
N GLY A 145 5.01 0.93 -2.23
CA GLY A 145 4.50 -0.04 -3.20
C GLY A 145 3.03 -0.42 -2.99
N LYS A 146 2.40 -0.14 -1.84
CA LYS A 146 0.98 -0.47 -1.64
C LYS A 146 0.10 0.51 -2.42
N MET A 147 -0.72 -0.05 -3.30
CA MET A 147 -1.62 0.65 -4.20
C MET A 147 -3.06 0.27 -3.90
N GLN A 148 -3.95 1.25 -4.01
CA GLN A 148 -5.39 1.10 -3.75
C GLN A 148 -6.18 1.60 -4.95
N LEU A 149 -7.16 0.84 -5.44
CA LEU A 149 -8.15 1.35 -6.37
C LEU A 149 -9.29 1.97 -5.57
N VAL A 150 -9.49 3.28 -5.72
CA VAL A 150 -10.46 4.07 -4.94
C VAL A 150 -11.34 4.91 -5.85
N ASP A 151 -12.49 5.34 -5.34
CA ASP A 151 -13.36 6.29 -6.05
C ASP A 151 -12.61 7.60 -6.33
N ARG A 152 -12.63 8.02 -7.60
CA ARG A 152 -11.88 9.19 -8.08
C ARG A 152 -12.40 10.49 -7.45
N THR A 153 -13.70 10.67 -7.37
CA THR A 153 -14.32 11.90 -6.86
C THR A 153 -14.00 12.09 -5.38
N ILE A 154 -14.09 11.01 -4.59
CA ILE A 154 -13.73 11.00 -3.18
C ILE A 154 -12.23 11.25 -3.00
N HIS A 155 -11.38 10.60 -3.79
CA HIS A 155 -9.94 10.80 -3.77
C HIS A 155 -9.54 12.25 -4.06
N ASP A 156 -10.12 12.85 -5.10
CA ASP A 156 -9.82 14.22 -5.53
C ASP A 156 -10.32 15.26 -4.51
N SER A 157 -11.42 14.96 -3.83
CA SER A 157 -11.96 15.79 -2.74
C SER A 157 -11.06 15.75 -1.49
N CYS A 158 -10.53 14.57 -1.17
CA CYS A 158 -9.68 14.31 -0.01
C CYS A 158 -8.19 14.54 -0.35
N ARG A 159 -7.82 15.75 -0.76
CA ARG A 159 -6.43 16.08 -1.17
C ARG A 159 -5.43 15.80 -0.03
N HIS A 160 -4.37 15.05 -0.32
CA HIS A 160 -3.40 14.58 0.69
C HIS A 160 -1.98 14.49 0.11
N THR A 161 -0.99 14.25 0.97
CA THR A 161 0.36 13.84 0.53
C THR A 161 0.31 12.35 0.23
N GLY A 162 0.26 11.98 -1.05
CA GLY A 162 0.20 10.59 -1.48
C GLY A 162 1.58 9.92 -1.55
N GLY A 163 1.57 8.58 -1.60
CA GLY A 163 2.77 7.74 -1.72
C GLY A 163 3.67 8.08 -2.90
N ARG A 164 3.11 8.68 -3.96
CA ARG A 164 3.88 9.20 -5.09
C ARG A 164 5.01 10.12 -4.66
N ASN A 165 4.72 11.07 -3.77
CA ASN A 165 5.71 12.04 -3.27
C ASN A 165 6.59 11.47 -2.17
N ILE A 166 6.15 10.39 -1.52
CA ILE A 166 6.85 9.78 -0.39
C ILE A 166 7.91 8.81 -0.91
N TRP A 167 7.54 7.90 -1.81
CA TRP A 167 8.40 6.81 -2.27
C TRP A 167 8.34 6.55 -3.78
N GLY A 168 7.37 7.13 -4.50
CA GLY A 168 7.06 6.82 -5.91
C GLY A 168 7.68 7.75 -6.95
N GLY A 169 8.82 8.38 -6.65
CA GLY A 169 9.57 9.20 -7.63
C GLY A 169 9.07 10.65 -7.76
N GLY A 170 8.06 11.04 -6.98
CA GLY A 170 7.57 12.41 -6.93
C GLY A 170 6.99 12.91 -8.26
N THR A 171 7.09 14.21 -8.47
CA THR A 171 6.55 14.89 -9.67
C THR A 171 7.28 14.49 -10.95
N GLU A 172 8.58 14.18 -10.88
CA GLU A 172 9.42 13.87 -12.04
C GLU A 172 9.00 12.59 -12.76
N CYS A 173 8.39 11.68 -12.03
CA CYS A 173 7.93 10.42 -12.60
C CYS A 173 6.44 10.46 -12.98
N ARG A 174 5.66 11.52 -12.70
CA ARG A 174 4.21 11.52 -12.98
C ARG A 174 3.89 11.36 -14.46
#